data_AF-A0A501X0E3-F1
#
_entry.id   AF-A0A501X0E3-F1
#
_cell.length_a   1.000
_cell.length_b   1.000
_cell.length_c   1.000
_cell.angle_alpha   90.00
_cell.angle_beta   90.00
_cell.angle_gamma   90.00
#
_symmetry.space_group_name_H-M   'P 1'
#
loop_
_entity.id
_entity.type
_entity.pdbx_description
1 polymer ?
#
loop_
_entity_poly.entity_id
_entity_poly.type
_entity_poly.pdbx_seq_one_letter_code
_entity_poly.pdbx_strand_id
1 'polypeptide(L)' 'MSLTADRLILFLRDALRVEGEVTPESALFTSGALDSVAMMNLIAFVEEQAAIQVRADQVTLENFDTPGRIVAFANAAAA' A
#
# COMPACT_ATOMS: atom_id res chain seq x y z
N MET A 1 -15.06 -2.55 4.33
CA MET A 1 -15.14 -1.63 3.18
C MET A 1 -13.99 -2.00 2.25
N SER A 2 -14.14 -1.92 0.93
CA SER A 2 -13.04 -2.22 0.01
C SER A 2 -12.05 -1.05 -0.05
N LEU A 3 -10.76 -1.34 0.06
CA LEU A 3 -9.70 -0.35 -0.15
C LEU A 3 -9.70 0.04 -1.64
N THR A 4 -9.53 1.33 -1.94
CA THR A 4 -9.43 1.85 -3.32
C THR A 4 -8.07 2.47 -3.57
N ALA A 5 -7.66 2.52 -4.85
CA ALA A 5 -6.36 3.09 -5.24
C ALA A 5 -6.27 4.57 -4.89
N ASP A 6 -7.32 5.36 -5.11
CA ASP A 6 -7.34 6.79 -4.78
C ASP A 6 -7.11 7.03 -3.29
N ARG A 7 -7.75 6.22 -2.43
CA ARG A 7 -7.61 6.35 -0.98
C ARG A 7 -6.20 6.01 -0.51
N LEU A 8 -5.61 4.98 -1.11
CA LEU A 8 -4.22 4.62 -0.85
C LEU A 8 -3.25 5.71 -1.35
N ILE A 9 -3.45 6.24 -2.55
CA ILE A 9 -2.61 7.29 -3.12
C ILE A 9 -2.68 8.57 -2.26
N LEU A 10 -3.87 8.95 -1.79
CA LEU A 10 -4.03 10.07 -0.86
C LEU A 10 -3.25 9.83 0.44
N PHE A 11 -3.33 8.64 1.02
CA PHE A 11 -2.54 8.30 2.21
C PHE A 11 -1.03 8.38 1.96
N LEU A 12 -0.54 7.85 0.83
CA LEU A 12 0.87 7.90 0.45
C LEU A 12 1.37 9.36 0.32
N ARG A 13 0.55 10.26 -0.24
CA ARG A 13 0.89 11.68 -0.39
C ARG A 13 0.79 12.46 0.93
N ASP A 14 -0.30 12.30 1.66
CA ASP A 14 -0.60 13.14 2.83
C ASP A 14 0.11 12.65 4.10
N ALA A 15 0.10 11.35 4.34
CA ALA A 15 0.66 10.75 5.56
C ALA A 15 2.14 10.38 5.40
N LEU A 16 2.50 9.75 4.27
CA LEU A 16 3.88 9.29 4.04
C LEU A 16 4.73 10.33 3.29
N ARG A 17 4.14 11.44 2.82
CA ARG A 17 4.83 12.51 2.08
C ARG A 17 5.65 12.01 0.90
N VAL A 18 5.15 10.98 0.21
CA VAL A 18 5.80 10.47 -1.00
C VAL A 18 5.77 11.57 -2.07
N GLU A 19 6.97 11.99 -2.49
CA GLU A 19 7.13 13.05 -3.49
C GLU A 19 6.86 12.54 -4.91
N GLY A 20 6.37 13.42 -5.78
CA GLY A 20 6.11 13.13 -7.19
C GLY A 20 4.71 12.57 -7.49
N GLU A 21 4.51 12.23 -8.76
CA GLU A 21 3.23 11.70 -9.24
C GLU A 21 3.10 10.21 -8.93
N VAL A 22 2.45 9.90 -7.81
CA VAL A 22 2.06 8.52 -7.47
C VAL A 22 0.82 8.12 -8.28
N THR A 23 0.96 7.04 -9.06
CA THR A 23 -0.10 6.40 -9.85
C THR A 23 -0.29 4.95 -9.36
N PRO A 24 -1.38 4.27 -9.74
CA PRO A 24 -1.59 2.86 -9.37
C PRO A 24 -0.49 1.90 -9.82
N GLU A 25 0.28 2.26 -10.84
CA GLU A 25 1.38 1.47 -11.40
C GLU A 25 2.76 1.95 -10.93
N SER A 26 2.83 3.06 -10.18
CA SER A 26 4.09 3.60 -9.69
C SER A 26 4.73 2.65 -8.69
N ALA A 27 6.00 2.33 -8.93
CA ALA A 27 6.84 1.62 -8.01
C ALA A 27 7.04 2.41 -6.71
N LEU A 28 6.79 1.78 -5.57
CA LEU A 28 6.95 2.35 -4.23
C LEU A 28 8.17 1.76 -3.51
N PHE A 29 8.41 0.46 -3.68
CA PHE A 29 9.49 -0.25 -3.01
C PHE A 29 10.74 -0.24 -3.88
N THR A 30 10.61 -0.65 -5.14
CA THR A 30 11.75 -0.71 -6.08
C THR A 30 12.30 0.67 -6.44
N SER A 31 11.50 1.73 -6.30
CA SER A 31 11.93 3.12 -6.45
C SER A 31 12.65 3.68 -5.22
N GLY A 32 12.54 3.00 -4.07
CA GLY A 32 13.03 3.52 -2.79
C GLY A 32 12.17 4.63 -2.18
N ALA A 33 10.94 4.81 -2.66
CA ALA A 33 10.01 5.83 -2.14
C ALA A 33 9.49 5.53 -0.73
N LEU A 34 9.55 4.27 -0.29
CA LEU A 34 9.17 3.84 1.06
C LEU A 34 10.39 3.39 1.87
N ASP A 35 10.55 3.98 3.05
CA ASP A 35 11.46 3.48 4.08
C ASP A 35 10.79 2.42 4.97
N SER A 36 11.54 1.86 5.92
CA SER A 36 11.03 0.83 6.84
C SER A 36 9.88 1.29 7.75
N VAL A 37 9.82 2.58 8.11
CA VAL A 37 8.79 3.15 8.98
C VAL A 37 7.52 3.43 8.17
N ALA A 38 7.68 4.04 7.00
CA ALA A 38 6.62 4.27 6.02
C ALA A 38 5.96 2.95 5.60
N MET A 39 6.73 1.88 5.44
CA MET A 39 6.22 0.54 5.17
C MET A 39 5.33 0.01 6.30
N MET A 40 5.76 0.13 7.55
CA MET A 40 4.94 -0.29 8.70
C MET A 40 3.62 0.51 8.78
N ASN A 41 3.68 1.83 8.53
CA ASN A 41 2.49 2.68 8.50
C ASN A 41 1.55 2.32 7.34
N LEU A 42 2.10 1.99 6.17
CA LEU A 42 1.33 1.52 5.02
C LEU A 42 0.62 0.20 5.32
N ILE A 43 1.32 -0.77 5.91
CA ILE A 43 0.74 -2.06 6.28
C ILE A 43 -0.42 -1.84 7.27
N ALA A 44 -0.20 -1.07 8.34
CA ALA A 44 -1.23 -0.76 9.32
C ALA A 44 -2.45 -0.08 8.69
N PHE A 45 -2.24 0.86 7.77
CA PHE A 45 -3.32 1.51 7.03
C PHE A 45 -4.13 0.50 6.19
N VAL A 46 -3.45 -0.39 5.46
CA VAL A 46 -4.12 -1.41 4.64
C VAL A 46 -4.94 -2.36 5.50
N GLU A 47 -4.38 -2.84 6.62
CA GLU A 47 -5.08 -3.68 7.59
C GLU A 47 -6.34 -3.01 8.13
N GLU A 48 -6.24 -1.73 8.53
CA GLU A 48 -7.37 -0.97 9.05
C GLU A 48 -8.46 -0.74 8.00
N GLN A 49 -8.08 -0.31 6.79
CA GLN A 49 -9.06 0.04 5.75
C GLN A 49 -9.78 -1.19 5.19
N ALA A 50 -9.07 -2.31 5.01
CA ALA A 50 -9.63 -3.54 4.46
C ALA A 50 -10.13 -4.52 5.54
N ALA A 51 -9.88 -4.24 6.82
CA ALA A 51 -10.18 -5.13 7.96
C ALA A 51 -9.54 -6.52 7.83
N ILE A 52 -8.28 -6.56 7.39
CA ILE A 52 -7.48 -7.78 7.19
C ILE A 52 -6.25 -7.78 8.10
N GLN A 53 -5.55 -8.92 8.18
CA GLN A 53 -4.18 -9.00 8.70
C GLN A 53 -3.20 -9.27 7.56
N VAL A 54 -2.09 -8.54 7.55
CA VAL A 54 -1.00 -8.72 6.60
C VAL A 54 0.16 -9.38 7.33
N ARG A 55 0.51 -10.58 6.90
CA ARG A 55 1.69 -11.27 7.42
C ARG A 55 2.97 -10.78 6.74
N ALA A 56 4.09 -10.84 7.45
CA ALA A 56 5.38 -10.41 6.93
C ALA A 56 5.81 -11.14 5.64
N ASP A 57 5.43 -12.41 5.48
CA ASP A 57 5.70 -13.19 4.27
C ASP A 57 4.83 -12.80 3.06
N GLN A 58 3.76 -12.04 3.28
CA GLN A 58 2.90 -11.50 2.22
C GLN A 58 3.38 -10.13 1.72
N VAL A 59 4.29 -9.47 2.45
CA VAL A 59 4.88 -8.19 2.06
C VAL A 59 6.00 -8.45 1.05
N THR A 60 5.60 -8.74 -0.19
CA THR A 60 6.48 -9.02 -1.31
C THR A 60 6.35 -7.93 -2.38
N LEU A 61 7.31 -7.85 -3.31
CA LEU A 61 7.22 -6.92 -4.45
C LEU A 61 6.00 -7.21 -5.34
N GLU A 62 5.53 -8.45 -5.38
CA GLU A 62 4.35 -8.84 -6.15
C GLU A 62 3.04 -8.29 -5.55
N ASN A 63 3.00 -8.12 -4.22
CA ASN A 63 1.82 -7.64 -3.51
C ASN A 63 1.89 -6.15 -3.14
N PHE A 64 3.09 -5.63 -2.86
CA PHE A 64 3.27 -4.31 -2.23
C PHE A 64 4.06 -3.28 -3.04
N ASP A 65 4.63 -3.64 -4.20
CA ASP A 65 5.47 -2.69 -4.96
C ASP A 65 4.70 -1.54 -5.60
N THR A 66 3.40 -1.68 -5.87
CA THR A 66 2.59 -0.60 -6.45
C THR A 66 1.25 -0.42 -5.72
N PRO A 67 0.64 0.79 -5.72
CA PRO A 67 -0.66 0.98 -5.08
C PRO A 67 -1.75 0.06 -5.64
N GLY A 68 -1.73 -0.22 -6.95
CA GLY A 68 -2.70 -1.13 -7.58
C GLY A 68 -2.59 -2.56 -7.07
N ARG A 69 -1.37 -3.07 -6.87
CA ARG A 69 -1.12 -4.40 -6.30
C ARG A 69 -1.60 -4.50 -4.86
N ILE A 70 -1.32 -3.48 -4.05
CA ILE A 70 -1.75 -3.43 -2.64
C ILE A 70 -3.27 -3.49 -2.54
N VAL A 71 -3.96 -2.70 -3.36
CA VAL A 71 -5.43 -2.69 -3.41
C VAL A 71 -5.99 -4.03 -3.85
N ALA A 72 -5.42 -4.66 -4.88
CA ALA A 72 -5.84 -5.97 -5.35
C ALA A 72 -5.65 -7.04 -4.28
N PHE A 73 -4.48 -7.05 -3.62
CA PHE A 73 -4.19 -7.95 -2.50
C PHE A 73 -5.18 -7.75 -1.34
N ALA A 74 -5.40 -6.50 -0.92
CA ALA A 74 -6.25 -6.19 0.21
C ALA A 74 -7.71 -6.60 -0.04
N ASN A 75 -8.22 -6.34 -1.24
CA ASN A 75 -9.58 -6.73 -1.61
C ASN A 75 -9.73 -8.24 -1.79
N ALA A 76 -8.68 -8.95 -2.24
CA ALA A 76 -8.70 -10.41 -2.32
C ALA A 76 -8.66 -11.09 -0.94
N ALA A 77 -7.97 -10.49 0.03
CA ALA A 77 -7.87 -11.00 1.40
C ALA A 77 -9.12 -10.72 2.25
N ALA A 78 -9.91 -9.71 1.89
CA ALA A 78 -11.14 -9.33 2.59
C ALA A 78 -12.40 -10.10 2.11
N ALA A 79 -12.25 -10.99 1.12
CA ALA A 79 -13.32 -11.80 0.53
C ALA A 79 -13.41 -13.18 1.19
#